data_AF-A0A1B5L805-F1
#
_entry.id   AF-A0A1B5L805-F1
#
_cell.length_a   1.000
_cell.length_b   1.000
_cell.length_c   1.000
_cell.angle_alpha   90.00
_cell.angle_beta   90.00
_cell.angle_gamma   90.00
#
_symmetry.space_group_name_H-M   'P 1'
#
loop_
_entity.id
_entity.type
_entity.pdbx_description
1 polymer ?
#
loop_
_entity_poly.entity_id
_entity_poly.type
_entity_poly.pdbx_seq_one_letter_code
_entity_poly.pdbx_strand_id
1 'polypeptide(L)'
;MRAEWKAVSRLDQHLVAEDPRIDDPRLPRQLASAFEHLHPELAALADDHAPVLFHPLLPDPPSPPRSRSFFSLAPDSAPCFVPKDPGVHKPLTPRQVLDRRLHWLTLGGQYDWTNRAYPAQQPPKFPADLAGFLEELFPETQAQAAIVNFYSPGDTMMMHRDVSEDTDKGLVSLSFGCDCLFMIAPSGSPGQADGGGSCVAGPGGKQYLLLRLRSGDAVYMTRESRYAWHGVPKVIKGTCPDYLEDWPAENGQYAEWQGWMKNKRINLNVRQMTE
;
A
#
# COMPACT_ATOMS: atom_id res chain seq x y z
N MET A 1 -0.99 10.27 18.22
CA MET A 1 -0.47 9.68 16.97
C MET A 1 0.89 8.97 17.10
N ARG A 2 2.03 9.64 17.35
CA ARG A 2 3.36 8.94 17.36
C ARG A 2 3.47 7.84 18.44
N ALA A 3 2.86 8.03 19.61
CA ALA A 3 2.83 7.01 20.67
C ALA A 3 2.01 5.79 20.25
N GLU A 4 0.79 6.01 19.75
CA GLU A 4 -0.09 4.96 19.21
C GLU A 4 0.57 4.17 18.10
N TRP A 5 1.21 4.86 17.15
CA TRP A 5 1.99 4.23 16.09
C TRP A 5 3.02 3.23 16.64
N LYS A 6 3.82 3.66 17.63
CA LYS A 6 4.84 2.81 18.26
C LYS A 6 4.23 1.65 19.03
N ALA A 7 3.06 1.84 19.66
CA ALA A 7 2.36 0.79 20.36
C ALA A 7 1.88 -0.28 19.36
N VAL A 8 1.26 0.13 18.26
CA VAL A 8 0.77 -0.77 17.20
C VAL A 8 1.92 -1.47 16.49
N SER A 9 3.03 -0.77 16.19
CA SER A 9 4.17 -1.40 15.51
C SER A 9 4.84 -2.50 16.34
N ARG A 10 4.70 -2.41 17.67
CA ARG A 10 5.24 -3.38 18.65
C ARG A 10 4.21 -4.41 19.11
N LEU A 11 2.95 -4.29 18.69
CA LEU A 11 1.91 -5.24 19.03
C LEU A 11 2.36 -6.67 18.66
N ASP A 12 2.16 -7.62 19.56
CA ASP A 12 2.39 -9.03 19.26
C ASP A 12 1.44 -9.45 18.13
N GLN A 13 1.99 -10.08 17.10
CA GLN A 13 1.21 -10.51 15.94
C GLN A 13 0.13 -11.55 16.32
N HIS A 14 0.34 -12.35 17.36
CA HIS A 14 -0.65 -13.34 17.81
C HIS A 14 -1.89 -12.69 18.43
N LEU A 15 -1.78 -11.45 18.91
CA LEU A 15 -2.86 -10.69 19.51
C LEU A 15 -3.62 -9.82 18.50
N VAL A 16 -3.15 -9.73 17.25
CA VAL A 16 -3.76 -8.86 16.23
C VAL A 16 -5.22 -9.22 15.95
N ALA A 17 -5.58 -10.50 15.95
CA ALA A 17 -6.95 -10.92 15.69
C ALA A 17 -7.92 -10.56 16.83
N GLU A 18 -7.40 -10.32 18.03
CA GLU A 18 -8.18 -10.09 19.26
C GLU A 18 -8.15 -8.62 19.70
N ASP A 19 -7.33 -7.77 19.08
CA ASP A 19 -7.15 -6.38 19.48
C ASP A 19 -8.37 -5.53 19.05
N PRO A 20 -9.17 -5.01 19.98
CA PRO A 20 -10.40 -4.26 19.69
C PRO A 20 -10.13 -2.88 19.05
N ARG A 21 -8.86 -2.48 18.91
CA ARG A 21 -8.49 -1.26 18.20
C ARG A 21 -8.41 -1.47 16.69
N ILE A 22 -8.35 -2.72 16.23
CA ILE A 22 -8.15 -3.08 14.82
C ILE A 22 -9.51 -3.32 14.18
N ASP A 23 -9.78 -2.58 13.11
CA ASP A 23 -10.98 -2.71 12.30
C ASP A 23 -10.73 -3.71 11.17
N ASP A 24 -11.65 -4.67 10.97
CA ASP A 24 -11.65 -5.57 9.82
C ASP A 24 -12.68 -5.09 8.79
N PRO A 25 -12.25 -4.55 7.63
CA PRO A 25 -13.19 -4.02 6.65
C PRO A 25 -14.12 -5.08 6.06
N ARG A 26 -13.82 -6.38 6.24
CA ARG A 26 -14.69 -7.48 5.78
C ARG A 26 -15.85 -7.80 6.73
N LEU A 27 -15.90 -7.19 7.91
CA LEU A 27 -16.99 -7.38 8.87
C LEU A 27 -17.96 -6.21 8.75
N PRO A 28 -19.14 -6.37 8.13
CA PRO A 28 -20.05 -5.25 7.81
C PRO A 28 -20.46 -4.42 9.03
N ARG A 29 -20.60 -5.06 10.20
CA ARG A 29 -20.93 -4.36 11.46
C ARG A 29 -19.78 -3.49 12.01
N GLN A 30 -18.54 -3.75 11.59
CA GLN A 30 -17.37 -2.98 12.03
C GLN A 30 -17.10 -1.77 11.15
N LEU A 31 -17.47 -1.78 9.86
CA LEU A 31 -17.19 -0.67 8.95
C LEU A 31 -17.96 0.61 9.33
N ALA A 32 -19.28 0.52 9.48
CA ALA A 32 -20.11 1.65 9.92
C ALA A 32 -19.69 2.17 11.32
N SER A 33 -19.44 1.24 12.25
CA SER A 33 -18.94 1.58 13.59
C SER A 33 -17.56 2.25 13.55
N ALA A 34 -16.63 1.79 12.70
CA ALA A 34 -15.33 2.40 12.50
C ALA A 34 -15.46 3.84 11.98
N PHE A 35 -16.34 4.10 11.02
CA PHE A 35 -16.58 5.46 10.50
C PHE A 35 -17.27 6.36 11.55
N GLU A 36 -18.21 5.84 12.34
CA GLU A 36 -18.79 6.53 13.51
C GLU A 36 -17.71 6.98 14.50
N HIS A 37 -16.68 6.15 14.73
CA HIS A 37 -15.57 6.49 15.63
C HIS A 37 -14.72 7.67 15.13
N LEU A 38 -14.77 8.03 13.83
CA LEU A 38 -14.13 9.25 13.32
C LEU A 38 -15.04 10.47 13.46
N HIS A 39 -16.32 10.35 13.07
CA HIS A 39 -17.35 11.37 13.25
C HIS A 39 -18.75 10.77 13.01
N PRO A 40 -19.80 11.11 13.81
CA PRO A 40 -21.13 10.50 13.69
C PRO A 40 -21.79 10.64 12.31
N GLU A 41 -21.52 11.71 11.57
CA GLU A 41 -22.07 11.93 10.22
C GLU A 41 -21.36 11.10 9.13
N LEU A 42 -20.16 10.58 9.40
CA LEU A 42 -19.41 9.74 8.45
C LEU A 42 -19.93 8.30 8.41
N ALA A 43 -20.75 7.90 9.40
CA ALA A 43 -21.40 6.59 9.48
C ALA A 43 -22.24 6.29 8.23
N ALA A 44 -23.03 7.28 7.79
CA ALA A 44 -23.89 7.18 6.61
C ALA A 44 -23.11 7.07 5.30
N LEU A 45 -21.82 7.46 5.29
CA LEU A 45 -20.94 7.35 4.13
C LEU A 45 -20.26 5.98 4.02
N ALA A 46 -20.30 5.15 5.08
CA ALA A 46 -19.67 3.83 5.05
C ALA A 46 -20.31 2.89 4.01
N ASP A 47 -21.63 3.02 3.81
CA ASP A 47 -22.38 2.21 2.85
C ASP A 47 -22.23 2.71 1.39
N ASP A 48 -22.04 4.02 1.19
CA ASP A 48 -21.98 4.65 -0.15
C ASP A 48 -20.55 4.88 -0.68
N HIS A 49 -19.53 5.02 0.18
CA HIS A 49 -18.19 5.50 -0.21
C HIS A 49 -17.01 4.57 0.14
N ALA A 50 -17.26 3.44 0.82
CA ALA A 50 -16.24 2.44 1.14
C ALA A 50 -16.61 1.05 0.59
N PRO A 51 -16.78 0.89 -0.75
CA PRO A 51 -17.11 -0.41 -1.30
C PRO A 51 -15.99 -1.40 -0.93
N VAL A 52 -16.36 -2.44 -0.18
CA VAL A 52 -15.49 -3.61 0.02
C VAL A 52 -15.51 -4.38 -1.29
N LEU A 53 -14.63 -3.98 -2.22
CA LEU A 53 -14.43 -4.69 -3.47
C LEU A 53 -13.68 -5.99 -3.16
N PHE A 54 -14.44 -7.05 -2.89
CA PHE A 54 -13.91 -8.41 -2.93
C PHE A 54 -14.03 -8.92 -4.36
N HIS A 55 -12.91 -8.91 -5.10
CA HIS A 55 -12.87 -9.47 -6.44
C HIS A 55 -12.17 -10.85 -6.41
N PRO A 56 -12.91 -11.98 -6.50
CA PRO A 56 -12.34 -13.32 -6.39
C PRO A 56 -11.59 -13.81 -7.64
N LEU A 57 -11.38 -12.97 -8.65
CA LEU A 57 -10.78 -13.40 -9.91
C LEU A 57 -9.89 -12.28 -10.47
N LEU A 58 -8.57 -12.38 -10.31
CA LEU A 58 -7.71 -11.77 -11.33
C LEU A 58 -7.88 -12.66 -12.57
N PRO A 59 -8.39 -12.17 -13.71
CA PRO A 59 -8.33 -12.95 -14.93
C PRO A 59 -6.85 -13.26 -15.20
N ASP A 60 -6.54 -14.49 -15.59
CA ASP A 60 -5.19 -14.85 -16.04
C ASP A 60 -4.80 -13.84 -17.13
N PRO A 61 -3.81 -12.95 -16.88
CA PRO A 61 -3.35 -12.08 -17.93
C PRO A 61 -2.81 -12.97 -19.06
N PRO A 62 -3.01 -12.60 -20.34
CA PRO A 62 -2.36 -13.30 -21.43
C PRO A 62 -0.86 -13.37 -21.13
N SER A 63 -0.29 -14.57 -21.27
CA SER A 63 1.13 -14.84 -21.01
C SER A 63 1.96 -13.67 -21.53
N PRO A 64 2.63 -12.89 -20.66
CA PRO A 64 3.43 -11.78 -21.15
C PRO A 64 4.40 -12.33 -22.19
N PRO A 65 4.78 -11.56 -23.21
CA PRO A 65 5.94 -11.92 -24.01
C PRO A 65 7.09 -12.24 -23.05
N ARG A 66 8.05 -13.08 -23.45
CA ARG A 66 9.24 -13.48 -22.66
C ARG A 66 10.15 -12.30 -22.20
N SER A 67 9.64 -11.08 -22.13
CA SER A 67 10.23 -9.89 -21.55
C SER A 67 10.48 -10.08 -20.06
N ARG A 68 11.62 -10.71 -19.77
CA ARG A 68 12.52 -10.48 -18.62
C ARG A 68 11.84 -9.95 -17.36
N SER A 69 11.09 -10.82 -16.69
CA SER A 69 10.78 -10.64 -15.27
C SER A 69 12.07 -10.56 -14.45
N PHE A 70 12.12 -9.78 -13.36
CA PHE A 70 13.27 -9.82 -12.45
C PHE A 70 13.52 -11.23 -11.89
N PHE A 71 12.46 -12.03 -11.78
CA PHE A 71 12.54 -13.42 -11.34
C PHE A 71 13.14 -14.37 -12.39
N SER A 72 13.38 -13.92 -13.62
CA SER A 72 14.17 -14.69 -14.58
C SER A 72 15.66 -14.72 -14.24
N LEU A 73 16.10 -13.85 -13.32
CA LEU A 73 17.47 -13.86 -12.81
C LEU A 73 17.55 -14.87 -11.66
N ALA A 74 18.52 -15.79 -11.73
CA ALA A 74 18.78 -16.69 -10.61
C ALA A 74 19.15 -15.87 -9.36
N PRO A 75 18.58 -16.17 -8.18
CA PRO A 75 18.75 -15.36 -6.96
C PRO A 75 20.23 -15.17 -6.60
N ASP A 76 21.03 -16.22 -6.76
CA ASP A 76 22.45 -16.28 -6.40
C ASP A 76 23.40 -16.03 -7.58
N SER A 77 22.88 -15.51 -8.69
CA SER A 77 23.73 -15.06 -9.80
C SER A 77 24.59 -13.84 -9.42
N ALA A 78 25.63 -13.60 -10.22
CA ALA A 78 26.55 -12.49 -10.01
C ALA A 78 25.80 -11.13 -9.93
N PRO A 79 26.30 -10.16 -9.15
CA PRO A 79 25.68 -8.84 -9.05
C PRO A 79 25.46 -8.19 -10.42
N CYS A 80 24.23 -7.80 -10.71
CA CYS A 80 23.84 -7.23 -12.00
C CYS A 80 23.02 -5.93 -11.87
N PHE A 81 22.61 -5.56 -10.64
CA PHE A 81 21.94 -4.30 -10.36
C PHE A 81 22.97 -3.24 -10.02
N VAL A 82 23.26 -2.37 -10.99
CA VAL A 82 24.24 -1.30 -10.85
C VAL A 82 23.54 -0.07 -10.23
N PRO A 83 24.05 0.47 -9.11
CA PRO A 83 23.46 1.66 -8.50
C PRO A 83 23.72 2.91 -9.35
N LYS A 84 22.88 3.93 -9.17
CA LYS A 84 23.03 5.23 -9.82
C LYS A 84 24.39 5.89 -9.55
N ASP A 85 24.91 5.69 -8.33
CA ASP A 85 26.25 6.12 -7.93
C ASP A 85 27.08 4.91 -7.46
N PRO A 86 27.90 4.32 -8.35
CA PRO A 86 28.79 3.21 -8.02
C PRO A 86 29.95 3.55 -7.07
N GLY A 87 30.25 4.85 -6.87
CA GLY A 87 31.26 5.29 -5.92
C GLY A 87 30.74 5.23 -4.48
N VAL A 88 29.43 5.38 -4.29
CA VAL A 88 28.76 5.37 -2.99
C VAL A 88 28.18 3.99 -2.64
N HIS A 89 27.65 3.27 -3.63
CA HIS A 89 26.96 2.01 -3.43
C HIS A 89 27.58 0.87 -4.24
N LYS A 90 27.59 -0.33 -3.67
CA LYS A 90 28.04 -1.54 -4.39
C LYS A 90 26.91 -2.10 -5.25
N PRO A 91 27.22 -2.73 -6.41
CA PRO A 91 26.25 -3.53 -7.15
C PRO A 91 25.59 -4.60 -6.28
N LEU A 92 24.34 -4.92 -6.59
CA LEU A 92 23.55 -5.90 -5.84
C LEU A 92 23.22 -7.12 -6.71
N THR A 93 23.12 -8.28 -6.07
CA THR A 93 22.56 -9.50 -6.67
C THR A 93 21.03 -9.42 -6.76
N PRO A 94 20.38 -10.25 -7.59
CA PRO A 94 18.92 -10.33 -7.62
C PRO A 94 18.30 -10.62 -6.25
N ARG A 95 18.86 -11.58 -5.50
CA ARG A 95 18.42 -11.87 -4.12
C ARG A 95 18.51 -10.63 -3.24
N GLN A 96 19.63 -9.91 -3.28
CA GLN A 96 19.80 -8.70 -2.46
C GLN A 96 18.82 -7.58 -2.81
N VAL A 97 18.37 -7.48 -4.07
CA VAL A 97 17.36 -6.52 -4.49
C VAL A 97 15.97 -6.94 -4.00
N LEU A 98 15.55 -8.17 -4.28
CA LEU A 98 14.19 -8.64 -4.03
C LEU A 98 13.93 -9.05 -2.57
N ASP A 99 14.96 -9.48 -1.84
CA ASP A 99 14.85 -9.82 -0.41
C ASP A 99 15.12 -8.65 0.53
N ARG A 100 15.49 -7.49 -0.01
CA ARG A 100 15.74 -6.31 0.81
C ARG A 100 14.53 -6.01 1.69
N ARG A 101 14.80 -5.47 2.87
CA ARG A 101 13.81 -4.77 3.70
C ARG A 101 13.16 -3.65 2.89
N LEU A 102 12.14 -3.01 3.43
CA LEU A 102 11.34 -1.95 2.80
C LEU A 102 12.09 -1.21 1.67
N HIS A 103 11.69 -1.51 0.44
CA HIS A 103 12.22 -0.92 -0.77
C HIS A 103 11.08 -0.75 -1.77
N TRP A 104 11.34 -0.02 -2.85
CA TRP A 104 10.31 0.34 -3.81
C TRP A 104 10.83 0.46 -5.22
N LEU A 105 9.90 0.38 -6.17
CA LEU A 105 10.08 0.74 -7.57
C LEU A 105 8.95 1.68 -8.02
N THR A 106 9.17 2.36 -9.13
CA THR A 106 8.24 3.32 -9.72
C THR A 106 7.79 2.86 -11.10
N LEU A 107 6.50 2.95 -11.38
CA LEU A 107 5.89 2.72 -12.69
C LEU A 107 5.31 4.03 -13.21
N GLY A 108 5.40 4.28 -14.52
CA GLY A 108 4.95 5.53 -15.10
C GLY A 108 5.74 6.73 -14.57
N GLY A 109 5.05 7.71 -13.99
CA GLY A 109 5.64 8.86 -13.29
C GLY A 109 6.73 8.50 -12.29
N GLN A 110 7.87 9.19 -12.37
CA GLN A 110 9.05 8.92 -11.55
C GLN A 110 9.16 9.92 -10.40
N TYR A 111 8.73 9.54 -9.20
CA TYR A 111 8.76 10.44 -8.04
C TYR A 111 10.20 10.78 -7.63
N ASP A 112 10.51 12.07 -7.51
CA ASP A 112 11.78 12.55 -6.98
C ASP A 112 11.68 12.74 -5.46
N TRP A 113 12.24 11.79 -4.72
CA TRP A 113 12.27 11.81 -3.25
C TRP A 113 13.04 12.99 -2.64
N THR A 114 14.00 13.57 -3.39
CA THR A 114 14.81 14.70 -2.92
C THR A 114 14.00 15.99 -2.99
N ASN A 115 13.37 16.23 -4.14
CA ASN A 115 12.58 17.43 -4.40
C ASN A 115 11.11 17.29 -3.99
N ARG A 116 10.68 16.08 -3.63
CA ARG A 116 9.30 15.70 -3.26
C ARG A 116 8.26 16.10 -4.30
N ALA A 117 8.59 15.87 -5.57
CA ALA A 117 7.78 16.28 -6.70
C ALA A 117 7.87 15.27 -7.84
N TYR A 118 6.91 15.35 -8.76
CA TYR A 118 7.02 14.71 -10.07
C TYR A 118 7.82 15.61 -11.01
N PRO A 119 8.93 15.13 -11.60
CA PRO A 119 9.70 15.91 -12.55
C PRO A 119 8.90 16.20 -13.82
N ALA A 120 9.11 17.39 -14.41
CA ALA A 120 8.40 17.82 -15.63
C ALA A 120 8.82 17.06 -16.91
N GLN A 121 9.88 16.23 -16.84
CA GLN A 121 10.28 15.41 -17.97
C GLN A 121 9.22 14.34 -18.28
N GLN A 122 9.09 13.98 -19.57
CA GLN A 122 8.18 12.92 -19.99
C GLN A 122 8.51 11.60 -19.25
N PRO A 123 7.57 11.05 -18.46
CA PRO A 123 7.82 9.82 -17.74
C PRO A 123 7.82 8.61 -18.68
N PRO A 124 8.41 7.47 -18.25
CA PRO A 124 8.12 6.16 -18.84
C PRO A 124 6.62 5.92 -18.96
N LYS A 125 6.22 5.14 -19.96
CA LYS A 125 4.80 4.75 -20.08
C LYS A 125 4.39 3.88 -18.90
N PHE A 126 3.22 4.16 -18.33
CA PHE A 126 2.60 3.26 -17.38
C PHE A 126 2.21 1.94 -18.09
N PRO A 127 2.35 0.76 -17.45
CA PRO A 127 1.98 -0.51 -18.09
C PRO A 127 0.49 -0.54 -18.47
N ALA A 128 0.20 -0.75 -19.76
CA ALA A 128 -1.15 -0.56 -20.31
C ALA A 128 -2.17 -1.59 -19.82
N ASP A 129 -1.72 -2.82 -19.58
CA ASP A 129 -2.52 -3.90 -18.97
C ASP A 129 -2.95 -3.53 -17.55
N LEU A 130 -2.01 -3.04 -16.74
CA LEU A 130 -2.28 -2.59 -15.39
C LEU A 130 -3.15 -1.33 -15.37
N ALA A 131 -2.91 -0.37 -16.26
CA ALA A 131 -3.75 0.82 -16.39
C ALA A 131 -5.19 0.46 -16.71
N GLY A 132 -5.42 -0.40 -17.72
CA GLY A 132 -6.77 -0.83 -18.10
C GLY A 132 -7.52 -1.49 -16.95
N PHE A 133 -6.86 -2.40 -16.22
CA PHE A 133 -7.44 -3.03 -15.03
C PHE A 133 -7.79 -2.02 -13.93
N LEU A 134 -6.89 -1.08 -13.64
CA LEU A 134 -7.09 -0.09 -12.58
C LEU A 134 -8.19 0.91 -12.93
N GLU A 135 -8.24 1.38 -14.17
CA GLU A 135 -9.23 2.35 -14.64
C GLU A 135 -10.62 1.73 -14.78
N GLU A 136 -10.72 0.40 -14.97
CA GLU A 136 -11.99 -0.31 -14.88
C GLU A 136 -12.53 -0.36 -13.44
N LEU A 137 -11.66 -0.61 -12.46
CA LEU A 137 -12.04 -0.67 -11.03
C LEU A 137 -12.23 0.70 -10.38
N PHE A 138 -11.43 1.69 -10.79
CA PHE A 138 -11.37 3.04 -10.21
C PHE A 138 -11.46 4.09 -11.32
N PRO A 139 -12.61 4.22 -12.00
CA PRO A 139 -12.75 5.02 -13.22
C PRO A 139 -12.54 6.53 -13.03
N GLU A 140 -12.54 7.01 -11.79
CA GLU A 140 -12.28 8.40 -11.46
C GLU A 140 -10.78 8.75 -11.37
N THR A 141 -9.87 7.76 -11.46
CA THR A 141 -8.42 7.96 -11.35
C THR A 141 -7.70 7.30 -12.52
N GLN A 142 -7.01 8.09 -13.34
CA GLN A 142 -6.14 7.58 -14.40
C GLN A 142 -4.81 7.09 -13.85
N ALA A 143 -4.34 5.92 -14.32
CA ALA A 143 -3.11 5.32 -13.85
C ALA A 143 -1.88 5.95 -14.52
N GLN A 144 -1.37 7.06 -13.96
CA GLN A 144 -0.24 7.79 -14.54
C GLN A 144 1.09 7.47 -13.84
N ALA A 145 1.06 7.20 -12.54
CA ALA A 145 2.22 6.82 -11.76
C ALA A 145 1.87 5.80 -10.69
N ALA A 146 2.83 4.96 -10.32
CA ALA A 146 2.69 4.12 -9.14
C ALA A 146 4.02 3.92 -8.41
N ILE A 147 3.93 3.79 -7.08
CA ILE A 147 5.01 3.32 -6.23
C ILE A 147 4.66 1.91 -5.77
N VAL A 148 5.46 0.94 -6.17
CA VAL A 148 5.34 -0.45 -5.71
C VAL A 148 6.28 -0.62 -4.53
N ASN A 149 5.72 -0.80 -3.34
CA ASN A 149 6.45 -1.01 -2.10
C ASN A 149 6.53 -2.51 -1.78
N PHE A 150 7.72 -2.99 -1.46
CA PHE A 150 7.97 -4.35 -1.00
C PHE A 150 8.30 -4.32 0.48
N TYR A 151 7.55 -5.07 1.27
CA TYR A 151 7.72 -5.17 2.71
C TYR A 151 8.06 -6.61 3.11
N SER A 152 8.82 -6.74 4.19
CA SER A 152 8.95 -7.97 4.96
C SER A 152 8.48 -7.75 6.41
N PRO A 153 8.15 -8.83 7.15
CA PRO A 153 7.87 -8.74 8.57
C PRO A 153 8.95 -7.95 9.33
N GLY A 154 8.51 -6.98 10.13
CA GLY A 154 9.38 -6.04 10.83
C GLY A 154 9.67 -4.73 10.09
N ASP A 155 9.24 -4.61 8.83
CA ASP A 155 9.25 -3.33 8.12
C ASP A 155 8.03 -2.48 8.49
N THR A 156 8.21 -1.16 8.46
CA THR A 156 7.19 -0.17 8.79
C THR A 156 7.30 1.03 7.87
N MET A 157 6.18 1.61 7.45
CA MET A 157 6.12 2.87 6.72
C MET A 157 5.52 3.94 7.64
N MET A 158 6.31 4.90 8.11
CA MET A 158 5.85 5.94 9.04
C MET A 158 4.64 6.72 8.49
N MET A 159 3.83 7.30 9.40
CA MET A 159 2.76 8.21 9.02
C MET A 159 3.28 9.33 8.10
N HIS A 160 2.71 9.44 6.91
CA HIS A 160 3.02 10.46 5.90
C HIS A 160 1.74 10.89 5.18
N ARG A 161 1.88 11.85 4.25
CA ARG A 161 0.83 12.27 3.33
C ARG A 161 1.41 12.28 1.92
N ASP A 162 0.59 11.88 0.97
CA ASP A 162 0.90 11.96 -0.46
C ASP A 162 0.25 13.24 -0.98
N VAL A 163 1.06 14.28 -1.25
CA VAL A 163 0.56 15.64 -1.60
C VAL A 163 1.38 16.27 -2.72
N SER A 164 2.02 15.44 -3.55
CA SER A 164 2.96 15.88 -4.58
C SER A 164 2.36 15.89 -5.98
N GLU A 165 1.11 15.48 -6.12
CA GLU A 165 0.34 15.45 -7.35
C GLU A 165 -0.38 16.80 -7.56
N ASP A 166 -0.49 17.25 -8.80
CA ASP A 166 -1.14 18.51 -9.19
C ASP A 166 -2.65 18.34 -9.46
N THR A 167 -3.25 17.28 -8.91
CA THR A 167 -4.68 16.96 -9.04
C THR A 167 -5.23 16.42 -7.72
N ASP A 168 -6.55 16.49 -7.56
CA ASP A 168 -7.28 16.00 -6.39
C ASP A 168 -7.84 14.57 -6.57
N LYS A 169 -7.53 13.90 -7.68
CA LYS A 169 -7.94 12.51 -7.91
C LYS A 169 -7.47 11.57 -6.80
N GLY A 170 -8.25 10.51 -6.59
CA GLY A 170 -8.01 9.57 -5.51
C GLY A 170 -6.69 8.81 -5.62
N LEU A 171 -6.24 8.28 -4.49
CA LEU A 171 -5.09 7.36 -4.43
C LEU A 171 -5.61 5.93 -4.32
N VAL A 172 -5.17 5.06 -5.21
CA VAL A 172 -5.52 3.63 -5.17
C VAL A 172 -4.36 2.86 -4.55
N SER A 173 -4.64 2.06 -3.53
CA SER A 173 -3.63 1.27 -2.82
C SER A 173 -4.04 -0.20 -2.79
N LEU A 174 -3.39 -1.03 -3.62
CA LEU A 174 -3.65 -2.47 -3.67
C LEU A 174 -2.69 -3.25 -2.77
N SER A 175 -3.17 -4.37 -2.23
CA SER A 175 -2.48 -5.19 -1.24
C SER A 175 -2.29 -6.62 -1.72
N PHE A 176 -1.06 -7.15 -1.68
CA PHE A 176 -0.77 -8.54 -2.05
C PHE A 176 0.15 -9.21 -1.02
N GLY A 177 -0.08 -10.49 -0.74
CA GLY A 177 0.71 -11.31 0.17
C GLY A 177 0.33 -11.13 1.64
N CYS A 178 1.33 -11.00 2.52
CA CYS A 178 1.10 -10.91 3.95
C CYS A 178 0.18 -9.74 4.32
N ASP A 179 -0.74 -10.02 5.23
CA ASP A 179 -1.52 -9.00 5.93
C ASP A 179 -0.65 -7.88 6.53
N CYS A 180 -1.23 -6.68 6.61
CA CYS A 180 -0.68 -5.58 7.38
C CYS A 180 -1.73 -4.88 8.22
N LEU A 181 -1.26 -4.13 9.20
CA LEU A 181 -2.03 -3.08 9.82
C LEU A 181 -1.75 -1.78 9.06
N PHE A 182 -2.81 -1.06 8.69
CA PHE A 182 -2.79 0.23 8.02
C PHE A 182 -3.46 1.25 8.93
N MET A 183 -2.74 2.31 9.29
CA MET A 183 -3.26 3.37 10.14
C MET A 183 -3.54 4.59 9.27
N ILE A 184 -4.73 5.17 9.40
CA ILE A 184 -5.14 6.40 8.72
C ILE A 184 -5.80 7.36 9.71
N ALA A 185 -5.47 8.65 9.61
CA ALA A 185 -5.96 9.69 10.49
C ALA A 185 -6.28 10.97 9.71
N PRO A 186 -7.36 11.68 10.03
CA PRO A 186 -7.70 12.95 9.37
C PRO A 186 -6.55 13.96 9.43
N SER A 187 -6.49 14.83 8.42
CA SER A 187 -5.49 15.92 8.38
C SER A 187 -5.81 17.12 9.28
N GLY A 188 -6.97 17.13 9.95
CA GLY A 188 -7.35 18.14 10.93
C GLY A 188 -6.39 18.17 12.12
N SER A 189 -5.76 19.32 12.35
CA SER A 189 -4.69 19.52 13.34
C SER A 189 -5.09 19.07 14.76
N PRO A 190 -4.31 18.22 15.44
CA PRO A 190 -4.30 18.22 16.90
C PRO A 190 -3.55 19.48 17.35
N GLY A 191 -4.30 20.59 17.53
CA GLY A 191 -3.78 21.81 18.17
C GLY A 191 -3.93 23.14 17.42
N GLN A 192 -4.71 23.24 16.34
CA GLN A 192 -5.08 24.54 15.77
C GLN A 192 -6.49 24.90 16.22
N ALA A 193 -6.57 25.42 17.44
CA ALA A 193 -7.75 26.10 17.95
C ALA A 193 -7.72 27.56 17.45
N ASP A 194 -8.15 27.79 16.22
CA ASP A 194 -8.56 29.11 15.77
C ASP A 194 -10.07 29.08 15.54
N GLY A 195 -10.81 29.52 16.57
CA GLY A 195 -12.24 29.85 16.46
C GLY A 195 -13.22 28.68 16.55
N GLY A 196 -13.53 28.23 17.78
CA GLY A 196 -14.87 27.74 18.14
C GLY A 196 -15.29 26.32 17.70
N GLY A 197 -14.48 25.57 16.96
CA GLY A 197 -14.76 24.17 16.62
C GLY A 197 -13.76 23.24 17.29
N SER A 198 -14.17 22.54 18.35
CA SER A 198 -13.40 21.44 18.93
C SER A 198 -13.09 20.43 17.83
N CYS A 199 -11.83 19.99 17.69
CA CYS A 199 -11.52 18.77 16.95
C CYS A 199 -12.24 17.63 17.68
N VAL A 200 -13.40 17.25 17.16
CA VAL A 200 -14.32 16.31 17.80
C VAL A 200 -13.64 14.96 17.78
N ALA A 201 -13.08 14.54 18.91
CA ALA A 201 -12.75 13.15 19.11
C ALA A 201 -14.06 12.37 18.95
N GLY A 202 -14.11 11.41 18.01
CA GLY A 202 -15.32 10.62 17.83
C GLY A 202 -15.67 9.83 19.11
N PRO A 203 -16.88 9.26 19.19
CA PRO A 203 -17.31 8.53 20.37
C PRO A 203 -16.28 7.44 20.71
N GLY A 204 -15.61 7.53 21.86
CA GLY A 204 -14.51 6.62 22.25
C GLY A 204 -13.09 7.20 22.17
N GLY A 205 -12.91 8.45 21.72
CA GLY A 205 -11.64 9.18 21.83
C GLY A 205 -10.58 8.83 20.78
N LYS A 206 -10.88 7.93 19.82
CA LYS A 206 -9.95 7.53 18.75
C LYS A 206 -9.80 8.66 17.72
N GLN A 207 -8.55 8.97 17.36
CA GLN A 207 -8.20 10.00 16.35
C GLN A 207 -7.71 9.39 15.02
N TYR A 208 -7.89 8.08 14.86
CA TYR A 208 -7.39 7.30 13.72
C TYR A 208 -8.21 6.02 13.54
N LEU A 209 -8.18 5.47 12.33
CA LEU A 209 -8.59 4.09 12.04
C LEU A 209 -7.36 3.20 11.93
N LEU A 210 -7.51 1.95 12.34
CA LEU A 210 -6.46 0.94 12.23
C LEU A 210 -7.01 -0.30 11.53
N LEU A 211 -6.85 -0.33 10.21
CA LEU A 211 -7.42 -1.36 9.36
C LEU A 211 -6.46 -2.55 9.24
N ARG A 212 -6.98 -3.77 9.35
CA ARG A 212 -6.25 -4.96 8.89
C ARG A 212 -6.50 -5.15 7.39
N LEU A 213 -5.47 -4.95 6.58
CA LEU A 213 -5.50 -5.21 5.14
C LEU A 213 -4.87 -6.57 4.85
N ARG A 214 -5.54 -7.41 4.07
CA ARG A 214 -5.06 -8.73 3.62
C ARG A 214 -4.76 -8.70 2.12
N SER A 215 -4.23 -9.80 1.61
CA SER A 215 -4.07 -9.97 0.16
C SER A 215 -5.40 -9.78 -0.58
N GLY A 216 -5.37 -9.05 -1.70
CA GLY A 216 -6.53 -8.71 -2.51
C GLY A 216 -7.24 -7.41 -2.10
N ASP A 217 -6.95 -6.84 -0.92
CA ASP A 217 -7.61 -5.61 -0.48
C ASP A 217 -7.14 -4.38 -1.27
N ALA A 218 -8.10 -3.53 -1.62
CA ALA A 218 -7.87 -2.20 -2.17
C ALA A 218 -8.35 -1.13 -1.19
N VAL A 219 -7.55 -0.09 -0.99
CA VAL A 219 -7.96 1.14 -0.31
C VAL A 219 -7.95 2.26 -1.34
N TYR A 220 -9.10 2.90 -1.53
CA TYR A 220 -9.24 4.05 -2.43
C TYR A 220 -9.47 5.32 -1.61
N MET A 221 -8.46 6.18 -1.53
CA MET A 221 -8.49 7.40 -0.74
C MET A 221 -8.86 8.59 -1.61
N THR A 222 -10.12 9.02 -1.54
CA THR A 222 -10.67 10.16 -2.27
C THR A 222 -11.03 11.30 -1.32
N ARG A 223 -11.28 12.50 -1.89
CA ARG A 223 -11.78 13.67 -1.17
C ARG A 223 -10.96 13.98 0.09
N GLU A 224 -11.56 14.02 1.27
CA GLU A 224 -10.87 14.35 2.52
C GLU A 224 -9.80 13.30 2.88
N SER A 225 -10.07 12.02 2.59
CA SER A 225 -9.13 10.92 2.88
C SER A 225 -7.89 10.94 1.98
N ARG A 226 -7.99 11.57 0.80
CA ARG A 226 -6.86 11.79 -0.14
C ARG A 226 -5.68 12.50 0.50
N TYR A 227 -5.97 13.36 1.48
CA TYR A 227 -4.99 14.18 2.20
C TYR A 227 -4.73 13.67 3.61
N ALA A 228 -5.33 12.55 4.03
CA ALA A 228 -5.18 12.02 5.37
C ALA A 228 -3.75 11.55 5.66
N TRP A 229 -3.34 11.65 6.91
CA TRP A 229 -2.11 11.02 7.37
C TRP A 229 -2.30 9.51 7.36
N HIS A 230 -1.34 8.77 6.81
CA HIS A 230 -1.44 7.32 6.79
C HIS A 230 -0.08 6.61 6.79
N GLY A 231 -0.09 5.32 7.14
CA GLY A 231 1.11 4.48 7.09
C GLY A 231 0.84 3.01 7.42
N VAL A 232 1.87 2.19 7.27
CA VAL A 232 1.86 0.76 7.65
C VAL A 232 2.70 0.52 8.91
N PRO A 233 2.10 0.47 10.12
CA PRO A 233 2.85 0.22 11.35
C PRO A 233 3.35 -1.22 11.50
N LYS A 234 2.72 -2.21 10.85
CA LYS A 234 3.07 -3.62 11.03
C LYS A 234 2.71 -4.47 9.82
N VAL A 235 3.62 -5.34 9.40
CA VAL A 235 3.35 -6.49 8.52
C VAL A 235 3.31 -7.77 9.36
N ILE A 236 2.29 -8.59 9.17
CA ILE A 236 2.03 -9.79 9.96
C ILE A 236 2.75 -10.97 9.29
N LYS A 237 3.59 -11.69 10.03
CA LYS A 237 4.37 -12.80 9.47
C LYS A 237 3.47 -14.03 9.27
N GLY A 238 3.66 -14.76 8.17
CA GLY A 238 3.02 -16.06 7.94
C GLY A 238 1.53 -15.96 7.63
N THR A 239 1.06 -14.81 7.15
CA THR A 239 -0.32 -14.59 6.71
C THR A 239 -0.42 -14.39 5.20
N CYS A 240 0.63 -14.70 4.44
CA CYS A 240 0.52 -14.80 2.99
C CYS A 240 -0.45 -15.94 2.67
N PRO A 241 -1.44 -15.76 1.78
CA PRO A 241 -2.38 -16.83 1.46
C PRO A 241 -1.69 -17.96 0.68
N ASP A 242 -2.09 -19.20 0.93
CA ASP A 242 -1.49 -20.41 0.37
C ASP A 242 -1.30 -20.35 -1.16
N TYR A 243 -2.28 -19.80 -1.89
CA TYR A 243 -2.24 -19.69 -3.34
C TYR A 243 -1.20 -18.68 -3.87
N LEU A 244 -0.64 -17.82 -3.02
CA LEU A 244 0.44 -16.89 -3.37
C LEU A 244 1.78 -17.27 -2.77
N GLU A 245 1.85 -18.20 -1.81
CA GLU A 245 3.10 -18.46 -1.07
C GLU A 245 4.28 -18.80 -2.00
N ASP A 246 3.99 -19.63 -3.02
CA ASP A 246 4.98 -20.09 -3.99
C ASP A 246 5.20 -19.11 -5.15
N TRP A 247 4.34 -18.10 -5.33
CA TRP A 247 4.55 -17.08 -6.36
C TRP A 247 5.92 -16.40 -6.15
N PRO A 248 6.73 -16.24 -7.22
CA PRO A 248 6.39 -16.40 -8.64
C PRO A 248 6.65 -17.81 -9.21
N ALA A 249 7.07 -18.78 -8.39
CA ALA A 249 7.41 -20.12 -8.85
C ALA A 249 6.16 -20.95 -9.17
N GLU A 250 5.63 -20.79 -10.38
CA GLU A 250 4.42 -21.46 -10.85
C GLU A 250 4.67 -22.21 -12.16
N ASN A 251 4.04 -23.39 -12.32
CA ASN A 251 4.11 -24.19 -13.55
C ASN A 251 5.54 -24.47 -14.05
N GLY A 252 6.49 -24.62 -13.13
CA GLY A 252 7.91 -24.84 -13.41
C GLY A 252 8.71 -23.59 -13.83
N GLN A 253 8.06 -22.42 -13.90
CA GLN A 253 8.76 -21.14 -14.08
C GLN A 253 9.33 -20.65 -12.75
N TYR A 254 10.45 -19.93 -12.80
CA TYR A 254 11.06 -19.24 -11.65
C TYR A 254 11.27 -20.11 -10.40
N ALA A 255 11.49 -21.41 -10.55
CA ALA A 255 11.57 -22.38 -9.45
C ALA A 255 12.57 -22.00 -8.34
N GLU A 256 13.66 -21.30 -8.67
CA GLU A 256 14.65 -20.81 -7.69
C GLU A 256 14.10 -19.74 -6.73
N TRP A 257 12.95 -19.15 -7.05
CA TRP A 257 12.24 -18.14 -6.25
C TRP A 257 11.05 -18.73 -5.47
N GLN A 258 10.92 -20.05 -5.42
CA GLN A 258 9.84 -20.70 -4.68
C GLN A 258 9.81 -20.23 -3.22
N GLY A 259 8.62 -19.89 -2.74
CA GLY A 259 8.40 -19.42 -1.38
C GLY A 259 8.81 -17.97 -1.13
N TRP A 260 9.23 -17.22 -2.16
CA TRP A 260 9.65 -15.82 -2.00
C TRP A 260 8.53 -14.95 -1.41
N MET A 261 7.29 -15.11 -1.88
CA MET A 261 6.15 -14.31 -1.42
C MET A 261 5.66 -14.69 -0.01
N LYS A 262 6.01 -15.87 0.51
CA LYS A 262 5.54 -16.41 1.81
C LYS A 262 5.67 -15.44 2.99
N ASN A 263 6.70 -14.60 2.99
CA ASN A 263 6.92 -13.57 4.01
C ASN A 263 7.10 -12.18 3.39
N LYS A 264 6.44 -11.93 2.26
CA LYS A 264 6.45 -10.64 1.59
C LYS A 264 5.05 -10.05 1.58
N ARG A 265 5.03 -8.74 1.57
CA ARG A 265 3.85 -7.94 1.25
C ARG A 265 4.24 -6.97 0.14
N ILE A 266 3.43 -6.93 -0.91
CA ILE A 266 3.56 -5.96 -1.99
C ILE A 266 2.38 -5.00 -1.89
N ASN A 267 2.68 -3.71 -2.01
CA ASN A 267 1.67 -2.68 -2.11
C ASN A 267 1.89 -1.87 -3.38
N LEU A 268 0.86 -1.76 -4.21
CA LEU A 268 0.86 -0.90 -5.39
C LEU A 268 0.04 0.36 -5.06
N ASN A 269 0.72 1.49 -4.90
CA ASN A 269 0.10 2.80 -4.68
C ASN A 269 0.07 3.57 -6.01
N VAL A 270 -1.10 3.67 -6.62
CA VAL A 270 -1.35 4.28 -7.94
C VAL A 270 -1.92 5.68 -7.75
N ARG A 271 -1.51 6.59 -8.63
CA ARG A 271 -1.95 7.97 -8.63
C ARG A 271 -2.01 8.58 -10.02
N GLN A 272 -2.92 9.54 -10.14
CA GLN A 272 -2.92 10.51 -11.22
C GLN A 272 -2.07 11.70 -10.79
N MET A 273 -1.12 12.13 -11.63
CA MET A 273 -0.21 13.24 -11.34
C MET A 273 -0.77 14.58 -11.80
N THR A 274 -1.44 14.59 -12.95
CA THR A 274 -2.01 15.79 -13.60
C THR A 274 -3.37 15.46 -14.20
N GLU A 275 -4.20 16.48 -14.47
CA GLU A 275 -5.51 16.35 -15.15
C GLU A 275 -5.43 15.59 -16.49
#